data_AF-W4JQY8-F1
#
_entry.id   AF-W4JQY8-F1
#
_cell.length_a   1.000
_cell.length_b   1.000
_cell.length_c   1.000
_cell.angle_alpha   90.00
_cell.angle_beta   90.00
_cell.angle_gamma   90.00
#
_symmetry.space_group_name_H-M   'P 1'
#
loop_
_entity.id
_entity.type
_entity.pdbx_description
1 polymer ?
#
loop_
_entity_poly.entity_id
_entity_poly.type
_entity_poly.pdbx_seq_one_letter_code
_entity_poly.pdbx_strand_id
1 'polypeptide(L)'
;RLPGKEFLPENIQPTFKSGCKSIMVWGYIAQDVKGLLIKLEFPPATMSEKGQRRAPAHTSCLTKSAQLKLGITPLTHPPSSPDLNPIEPLWLLLKNHVADTPGASNSLENLWLAAQHAWEEITEEEIQGHTGKMSERVTQVQAAKGWHTRF
;
A
#
# COMPACT_ATOMS: atom_id res chain seq x y z
N ARG A 1 -35.71 -4.67 -2.50
CA ARG A 1 -35.55 -5.33 -1.17
C ARG A 1 -36.43 -4.58 -0.18
N LEU A 2 -37.18 -5.28 0.66
CA LEU A 2 -38.04 -4.66 1.67
C LEU A 2 -37.19 -4.20 2.88
N PRO A 3 -37.48 -3.04 3.50
CA PRO A 3 -36.84 -2.62 4.73
C PRO A 3 -37.14 -3.60 5.88
N GLY A 4 -36.13 -3.99 6.68
CA GLY A 4 -36.34 -4.71 7.95
C GLY A 4 -36.06 -6.21 7.97
N LYS A 5 -35.34 -6.79 6.99
CA LYS A 5 -34.81 -8.16 7.12
C LYS A 5 -33.30 -8.12 7.40
N GLU A 6 -32.92 -8.44 8.64
CA GLU A 6 -31.53 -8.71 9.01
C GLU A 6 -31.01 -9.96 8.30
N PHE A 7 -29.73 -9.92 7.93
CA PHE A 7 -29.07 -11.06 7.30
C PHE A 7 -28.82 -12.16 8.32
N LEU A 8 -29.21 -13.40 7.98
CA LEU A 8 -28.87 -14.57 8.76
C LEU A 8 -27.35 -14.80 8.69
N PRO A 9 -26.64 -14.89 9.84
CA PRO A 9 -25.18 -15.05 9.89
C PRO A 9 -24.65 -16.26 9.10
N GLU A 10 -25.46 -17.32 9.01
CA GLU A 10 -25.22 -18.54 8.23
C GLU A 10 -25.16 -18.33 6.71
N ASN A 11 -25.65 -17.19 6.22
CA ASN A 11 -25.62 -16.82 4.79
C ASN A 11 -24.52 -15.79 4.46
N ILE A 12 -23.67 -15.44 5.42
CA ILE A 12 -22.51 -14.56 5.23
C ILE A 12 -21.25 -15.43 5.23
N GLN A 13 -20.87 -15.96 4.07
CA GLN A 13 -19.54 -16.54 3.93
C GLN A 13 -18.50 -15.42 4.00
N PRO A 14 -17.46 -15.52 4.87
CA PRO A 14 -16.34 -14.60 4.84
C PRO A 14 -15.50 -14.86 3.59
N THR A 15 -15.93 -14.32 2.45
CA THR A 15 -15.13 -14.34 1.23
C THR A 15 -14.03 -13.30 1.33
N PHE A 16 -12.80 -13.77 1.53
CA PHE A 16 -11.58 -12.93 1.54
C PHE A 16 -11.29 -12.25 0.19
N LYS A 17 -11.92 -12.72 -0.90
CA LYS A 17 -11.98 -12.01 -2.18
C LYS A 17 -13.34 -11.37 -2.32
N SER A 18 -13.44 -10.10 -1.95
CA SER A 18 -14.63 -9.32 -2.26
C SER A 18 -14.76 -9.21 -3.78
N GLY A 19 -15.98 -9.30 -4.32
CA GLY A 19 -16.25 -8.95 -5.72
C GLY A 19 -16.10 -7.45 -6.03
N CYS A 20 -15.56 -6.67 -5.09
CA CYS A 20 -15.33 -5.25 -5.25
C CYS A 20 -14.20 -5.01 -6.25
N LYS A 21 -14.41 -4.04 -7.14
CA LYS A 21 -13.38 -3.56 -8.06
C LYS A 21 -12.26 -2.91 -7.25
N SER A 22 -11.01 -3.22 -7.59
CA SER A 22 -9.83 -2.66 -6.94
C SER A 22 -8.96 -1.90 -7.94
N ILE A 23 -8.31 -0.83 -7.50
CA ILE A 23 -7.21 -0.19 -8.21
C ILE A 23 -5.88 -0.64 -7.61
N MET A 24 -4.83 -0.72 -8.43
CA MET A 24 -3.46 -0.82 -7.94
C MET A 24 -2.75 0.50 -8.19
N VAL A 25 -2.04 0.97 -7.19
CA VAL A 25 -1.33 2.24 -7.22
C VAL A 25 0.11 2.03 -6.81
N TRP A 26 0.99 2.86 -7.35
CA TRP A 26 2.39 2.95 -6.96
C TRP A 26 2.72 4.39 -6.62
N GLY A 27 3.42 4.59 -5.51
CA GLY A 27 3.92 5.88 -5.10
C GLY A 27 5.22 5.69 -4.31
N TYR A 28 5.95 6.78 -4.14
CA TYR A 28 7.15 6.80 -3.32
C TYR A 28 7.17 8.04 -2.45
N ILE A 29 7.88 7.94 -1.35
CA ILE A 29 8.19 9.06 -0.46
C ILE A 29 9.69 9.09 -0.18
N ALA A 30 10.21 10.27 0.06
CA ALA A 30 11.47 10.52 0.75
C ALA A 30 11.19 11.51 1.89
N GLN A 31 12.18 11.78 2.74
CA GLN A 31 12.01 12.55 3.98
C GLN A 31 11.18 13.83 3.82
N ASP A 32 11.45 14.60 2.76
CA ASP A 32 10.77 15.87 2.46
C ASP A 32 10.11 15.87 1.08
N VAL A 33 9.89 14.69 0.48
CA VAL A 33 9.38 14.60 -0.90
C VAL A 33 8.30 13.53 -0.99
N LYS A 34 7.13 13.92 -1.49
CA LYS A 34 6.08 13.02 -1.94
C LYS A 34 6.12 12.88 -3.46
N GLY A 35 6.31 11.66 -3.94
CA GLY A 35 6.23 11.35 -5.37
C GLY A 35 4.79 11.37 -5.89
N LEU A 36 4.65 11.31 -7.21
CA LEU A 36 3.34 11.14 -7.85
C LEU A 36 2.73 9.79 -7.47
N LEU A 37 1.41 9.77 -7.28
CA LEU A 37 0.64 8.53 -7.24
C LEU A 37 0.35 8.09 -8.68
N ILE A 38 0.79 6.89 -9.03
CA ILE A 38 0.64 6.30 -10.37
C ILE A 38 -0.36 5.16 -10.30
N LYS A 39 -1.42 5.23 -11.10
CA LYS A 39 -2.36 4.11 -11.29
C LYS A 39 -1.69 3.07 -12.19
N LEU A 40 -1.59 1.84 -11.70
CA LEU A 40 -1.09 0.71 -12.47
C LEU A 40 -2.27 0.03 -13.17
N GLU A 41 -2.22 -0.05 -14.50
CA GLU A 41 -3.19 -0.80 -15.27
C GLU A 41 -2.90 -2.29 -15.15
N PHE A 42 -3.90 -3.07 -14.75
CA PHE A 42 -3.86 -4.51 -14.94
C PHE A 42 -4.44 -4.83 -16.33
N PRO A 43 -3.80 -5.70 -17.13
CA PRO A 43 -4.56 -6.40 -18.16
C PRO A 43 -5.69 -7.19 -17.46
N PRO A 44 -6.86 -7.35 -18.10
CA PRO A 44 -7.95 -8.14 -17.54
C PRO A 44 -7.42 -9.53 -17.14
N ALA A 45 -7.80 -9.97 -15.94
CA ALA A 45 -7.20 -11.11 -15.27
C ALA A 45 -7.24 -12.39 -16.11
N THR A 46 -6.15 -12.71 -16.80
CA THR A 46 -5.82 -14.10 -17.12
C THR A 46 -5.16 -14.70 -15.88
N MET A 47 -5.87 -15.66 -15.28
CA MET A 47 -5.39 -16.45 -14.16
C MET A 47 -4.06 -17.12 -14.52
N SER A 48 -2.96 -16.65 -13.95
CA SER A 48 -1.71 -17.40 -13.93
C SER A 48 -1.67 -18.25 -12.66
N GLU A 49 -1.46 -19.55 -12.81
CA GLU A 49 -1.51 -20.59 -11.76
C GLU A 49 -0.51 -20.44 -10.61
N LYS A 50 0.37 -19.44 -10.62
CA LYS A 50 1.44 -19.32 -9.61
C LYS A 50 1.13 -18.23 -8.60
N GLY A 51 0.43 -18.63 -7.54
CA GLY A 51 0.31 -17.86 -6.31
C GLY A 51 1.68 -17.67 -5.63
N GLN A 52 2.38 -16.59 -5.96
CA GLN A 52 3.56 -16.17 -5.20
C GLN A 52 3.62 -14.65 -5.04
N ARG A 53 3.44 -14.20 -3.79
CA ARG A 53 3.84 -12.86 -3.34
C ARG A 53 5.32 -12.85 -2.96
N ARG A 54 6.14 -12.53 -3.95
CA ARG A 54 7.35 -11.70 -3.85
C ARG A 54 7.38 -10.95 -5.16
N ALA A 55 7.36 -9.62 -5.17
CA ALA A 55 7.42 -8.85 -6.41
C ALA A 55 8.82 -9.03 -7.04
N PRO A 56 9.01 -9.93 -8.02
CA PRO A 56 10.34 -10.29 -8.53
C PRO A 56 10.93 -9.14 -9.37
N ALA A 57 10.07 -8.18 -9.74
CA ALA A 57 10.40 -6.98 -10.49
C ALA A 57 11.53 -6.20 -9.84
N HIS A 58 11.50 -5.97 -8.52
CA HIS A 58 12.50 -5.16 -7.82
C HIS A 58 13.92 -5.78 -7.82
N THR A 59 14.03 -7.08 -8.06
CA THR A 59 15.30 -7.82 -8.11
C THR A 59 15.68 -8.27 -9.52
N SER A 60 14.88 -7.91 -10.52
CA SER A 60 15.11 -8.30 -11.91
C SER A 60 16.42 -7.72 -12.45
N CYS A 61 16.99 -8.38 -13.47
CA CYS A 61 18.19 -7.88 -14.14
C CYS A 61 17.99 -6.45 -14.66
N LEU A 62 16.84 -6.19 -15.29
CA LEU A 62 16.48 -4.87 -15.81
C LEU A 62 16.44 -3.81 -14.70
N THR A 63 15.80 -4.12 -13.57
CA THR A 63 15.73 -3.18 -12.45
C THR A 63 17.10 -2.93 -11.83
N LYS A 64 17.94 -3.96 -11.66
CA LYS A 64 19.32 -3.79 -11.19
C LYS A 64 20.16 -2.94 -12.14
N SER A 65 20.03 -3.16 -13.45
CA SER A 65 20.71 -2.35 -14.47
C SER A 65 20.22 -0.90 -14.45
N ALA A 66 18.93 -0.67 -14.28
CA ALA A 66 18.37 0.68 -14.16
C ALA A 66 18.85 1.39 -12.89
N GLN A 67 18.84 0.70 -11.74
CA GLN A 67 19.38 1.21 -10.48
C GLN A 67 20.84 1.59 -10.61
N LEU A 68 21.66 0.73 -11.21
CA LEU A 68 23.08 1.01 -11.46
C LEU A 68 23.27 2.24 -12.37
N LYS A 69 22.51 2.33 -13.45
CA LYS A 69 22.56 3.49 -14.36
C LYS A 69 22.14 4.80 -13.69
N LEU A 70 21.20 4.74 -12.75
CA LEU A 70 20.71 5.88 -11.99
C LEU A 70 21.51 6.16 -10.72
N GLY A 71 22.55 5.36 -10.42
CA GLY A 71 23.35 5.50 -9.20
C GLY A 71 22.56 5.20 -7.90
N ILE A 72 21.46 4.46 -7.98
CA ILE A 72 20.61 4.12 -6.84
C ILE A 72 21.21 2.92 -6.12
N THR A 73 21.63 3.11 -4.87
CA THR A 73 22.07 2.04 -3.99
C THR A 73 20.85 1.45 -3.26
N PRO A 74 20.48 0.18 -3.49
CA PRO A 74 19.35 -0.43 -2.80
C PRO A 74 19.66 -0.62 -1.32
N LEU A 75 18.72 -0.25 -0.45
CA LEU A 75 18.80 -0.62 0.96
C LEU A 75 18.50 -2.11 1.12
N THR A 76 19.33 -2.81 1.90
CA THR A 76 19.07 -4.20 2.27
C THR A 76 17.87 -4.25 3.21
N HIS A 77 16.70 -4.63 2.68
CA HIS A 77 15.48 -4.77 3.47
C HIS A 77 15.25 -6.23 3.86
N PRO A 78 15.00 -6.54 5.15
CA PRO A 78 14.68 -7.90 5.57
C PRO A 78 13.34 -8.36 4.96
N PRO A 79 13.19 -9.67 4.66
CA PRO A 79 11.92 -10.19 4.17
C PRO A 79 10.84 -10.07 5.26
N SER A 80 9.60 -9.79 4.84
CA SER A 80 8.42 -9.77 5.71
C SER A 80 8.44 -8.73 6.85
N SER A 81 9.07 -7.58 6.64
CA SER A 81 9.16 -6.50 7.64
C SER A 81 8.44 -5.21 7.20
N PRO A 82 7.10 -5.22 7.04
CA PRO A 82 6.35 -4.00 6.71
C PRO A 82 6.55 -2.90 7.78
N ASP A 83 6.81 -3.27 9.04
CA ASP A 83 7.11 -2.37 10.16
C ASP A 83 8.30 -1.43 9.83
N LEU A 84 9.23 -1.86 8.96
CA LEU A 84 10.39 -1.08 8.54
C LEU A 84 10.15 -0.24 7.27
N ASN A 85 8.93 -0.23 6.76
CA ASN A 85 8.57 0.56 5.59
C ASN A 85 7.80 1.83 6.04
N PRO A 86 8.41 3.04 5.95
CA PRO A 86 7.80 4.26 6.49
C PRO A 86 6.54 4.71 5.72
N ILE A 87 6.28 4.16 4.53
CA ILE A 87 5.11 4.51 3.71
C ILE A 87 3.84 3.73 4.11
N GLU A 88 3.94 2.63 4.88
CA GLU A 88 2.77 1.82 5.25
C GLU A 88 1.70 2.62 6.03
N PRO A 89 2.06 3.48 7.00
CA PRO A 89 1.09 4.37 7.64
C PRO A 89 0.42 5.34 6.68
N LEU A 90 1.14 5.83 5.66
CA LEU A 90 0.55 6.71 4.64
C LEU A 90 -0.45 5.96 3.76
N TRP A 91 -0.18 4.68 3.46
CA TRP A 91 -1.18 3.84 2.80
C TRP A 91 -2.41 3.58 3.66
N LEU A 92 -2.26 3.54 4.99
CA LEU A 92 -3.41 3.46 5.90
C LEU A 92 -4.21 4.78 5.87
N LEU A 93 -3.56 5.93 5.97
CA LEU A 93 -4.20 7.24 5.85
C LEU A 93 -4.98 7.33 4.53
N LEU A 94 -4.34 7.04 3.41
CA LEU A 94 -4.99 7.06 2.10
C LEU A 94 -6.25 6.17 2.06
N LYS A 95 -6.20 4.96 2.62
CA LYS A 95 -7.37 4.06 2.67
C LYS A 95 -8.50 4.66 3.51
N ASN A 96 -8.18 5.30 4.63
CA ASN A 96 -9.18 5.93 5.50
C ASN A 96 -9.85 7.11 4.78
N HIS A 97 -9.07 8.02 4.20
CA HIS A 97 -9.60 9.15 3.42
C HIS A 97 -10.49 8.69 2.26
N VAL A 98 -10.08 7.64 1.54
CA VAL A 98 -10.89 7.06 0.45
C VAL A 98 -12.19 6.45 0.98
N ALA A 99 -12.14 5.78 2.13
CA ALA A 99 -13.33 5.19 2.76
C ALA A 99 -14.31 6.24 3.26
N ASP A 100 -13.80 7.37 3.75
CA ASP A 100 -14.59 8.50 4.25
C ASP A 100 -15.17 9.36 3.10
N THR A 101 -14.62 9.25 1.90
CA THR A 101 -15.08 9.99 0.71
C THR A 101 -16.42 9.43 0.18
N PRO A 102 -17.52 10.20 0.23
CA PRO A 102 -18.82 9.72 -0.25
C PRO A 102 -18.77 9.39 -1.75
N GLY A 103 -19.20 8.17 -2.10
CA GLY A 103 -19.29 7.73 -3.48
C GLY A 103 -17.97 7.31 -4.14
N ALA A 104 -16.87 7.22 -3.38
CA ALA A 104 -15.59 6.70 -3.87
C ALA A 104 -15.72 5.27 -4.42
N SER A 105 -16.55 4.42 -3.80
CA SER A 105 -16.76 3.03 -4.22
C SER A 105 -17.74 2.87 -5.40
N ASN A 106 -18.37 3.95 -5.89
CA ASN A 106 -19.40 3.87 -6.94
C ASN A 106 -18.82 3.50 -8.31
N SER A 107 -17.56 3.86 -8.58
CA SER A 107 -16.88 3.56 -9.84
C SER A 107 -15.37 3.45 -9.64
N LEU A 108 -14.67 2.82 -10.58
CA LEU A 108 -13.19 2.77 -10.58
C LEU A 108 -12.55 4.14 -10.79
N GLU A 109 -13.28 5.04 -11.45
CA GLU A 109 -12.84 6.41 -11.69
C GLU A 109 -12.97 7.24 -10.42
N ASN A 110 -14.11 7.16 -9.73
CA ASN A 110 -14.32 7.81 -8.44
C ASN A 110 -13.33 7.30 -7.40
N LEU A 111 -13.06 5.99 -7.38
CA LEU A 111 -12.08 5.39 -6.47
C LEU A 111 -10.67 5.93 -6.73
N TRP A 112 -10.32 6.12 -8.01
CA TRP A 112 -9.05 6.68 -8.41
C TRP A 112 -8.95 8.17 -8.04
N LEU A 113 -9.97 8.97 -8.34
CA LEU A 113 -10.01 10.39 -8.01
C LEU A 113 -9.95 10.62 -6.50
N ALA A 114 -10.67 9.83 -5.71
CA ALA A 114 -10.61 9.87 -4.25
C ALA A 114 -9.21 9.52 -3.74
N ALA A 115 -8.56 8.49 -4.31
CA ALA A 115 -7.21 8.11 -3.95
C ALA A 115 -6.17 9.19 -4.32
N GLN A 116 -6.33 9.85 -5.47
CA GLN A 116 -5.48 10.96 -5.87
C GLN A 116 -5.65 12.15 -4.93
N HIS A 117 -6.89 12.54 -4.62
CA HIS A 117 -7.16 13.63 -3.69
C HIS A 117 -6.59 13.34 -2.30
N ALA A 118 -6.87 12.16 -1.76
CA ALA A 118 -6.32 11.72 -0.48
C ALA A 118 -4.79 11.72 -0.47
N TRP A 119 -4.13 11.35 -1.58
CA TRP A 119 -2.68 11.43 -1.68
C TRP A 119 -2.16 12.86 -1.70
N GLU A 120 -2.87 13.81 -2.31
CA GLU A 120 -2.50 15.23 -2.30
C GLU A 120 -2.75 15.92 -0.96
N GLU A 121 -3.71 15.45 -0.18
CA GLU A 121 -3.96 15.96 1.17
C GLU A 121 -2.87 15.57 2.18
N ILE A 122 -2.14 14.47 1.94
CA ILE A 122 -1.05 14.04 2.83
C ILE A 122 0.04 15.11 2.86
N THR A 123 0.26 15.67 4.04
CA THR A 123 1.19 16.80 4.21
C THR A 123 2.63 16.34 4.38
N GLU A 124 3.57 17.26 4.16
CA GLU A 124 5.00 17.00 4.39
C GLU A 124 5.28 16.65 5.86
N GLU A 125 4.56 17.27 6.81
CA GLU A 125 4.69 16.99 8.24
C GLU A 125 4.26 15.55 8.59
N GLU A 126 3.22 15.02 7.95
CA GLU A 126 2.81 13.62 8.12
C GLU A 126 3.87 12.66 7.60
N ILE A 127 4.47 12.97 6.45
CA ILE A 127 5.57 12.19 5.86
C ILE A 127 6.80 12.21 6.78
N GLN A 128 7.20 13.39 7.25
CA GLN A 128 8.31 13.56 8.20
C GLN A 128 8.04 12.83 9.51
N GLY A 129 6.79 12.88 10.00
CA GLY A 129 6.37 12.19 11.22
C GLY A 129 6.53 10.67 11.15
N HIS A 130 6.51 10.08 9.95
CA HIS A 130 6.76 8.64 9.75
C HIS A 130 8.21 8.32 9.38
N THR A 131 8.82 9.09 8.49
CA THR A 131 10.21 8.89 8.06
C THR A 131 11.21 9.20 9.19
N GLY A 132 10.96 10.22 10.01
CA GLY A 132 11.77 10.57 11.17
C GLY A 132 11.80 9.50 12.28
N LYS A 133 10.80 8.61 12.33
CA LYS A 133 10.72 7.50 13.30
C LYS A 133 11.49 6.25 12.85
N MET A 134 12.15 6.27 11.69
CA MET A 134 12.86 5.10 11.16
C MET A 134 13.97 4.59 12.09
N SER A 135 14.75 5.49 12.69
CA SER A 135 15.77 5.12 13.66
C SER A 135 15.17 4.38 14.86
N GLU A 136 14.03 4.85 15.37
CA GLU A 136 13.32 4.22 16.47
C GLU A 136 12.80 2.83 16.10
N ARG A 137 12.20 2.68 14.91
CA ARG A 137 11.73 1.39 14.37
C ARG A 137 12.87 0.37 14.33
N VAL A 138 14.03 0.77 13.82
CA VAL A 138 15.22 -0.10 13.74
C VAL A 138 15.67 -0.52 15.14
N THR A 139 15.75 0.40 16.09
CA THR A 139 16.09 0.06 17.48
C THR A 139 15.10 -0.91 18.10
N GLN A 140 13.79 -0.74 17.86
CA GLN A 140 12.78 -1.66 18.38
C GLN A 140 12.87 -3.04 17.75
N VAL A 141 13.08 -3.15 16.43
CA VAL A 141 13.28 -4.44 15.75
C VAL A 141 14.53 -5.15 16.28
N GLN A 142 15.62 -4.41 16.54
CA GLN A 142 16.82 -4.96 17.16
C GLN A 142 16.57 -5.46 18.58
N ALA A 143 15.87 -4.68 19.41
CA ALA A 143 15.51 -5.07 20.76
C ALA A 143 14.58 -6.30 20.78
N ALA A 144 13.65 -6.38 19.82
CA ALA A 144 12.78 -7.51 19.60
C ALA A 144 13.49 -8.69 18.93
N LYS A 145 14.81 -8.64 18.65
CA LYS A 145 15.56 -9.70 17.96
C LYS A 145 14.92 -10.13 16.63
N GLY A 146 14.32 -9.19 15.91
CA GLY A 146 13.64 -9.42 14.64
C GLY A 146 12.17 -9.87 14.75
N TRP A 147 11.61 -9.96 15.96
CA TRP A 147 10.16 -10.15 16.16
C TRP A 147 9.36 -8.86 15.86
N HIS A 148 8.05 -9.03 15.70
CA HIS A 148 7.11 -7.94 15.41
C HIS A 148 7.22 -6.79 16.41
N THR A 149 7.11 -5.57 15.89
CA THR A 149 7.09 -4.36 16.70
C THR A 149 5.69 -3.76 16.72
N ARG A 150 5.52 -2.62 17.40
CA ARG A 150 4.25 -1.88 17.42
C ARG A 150 3.95 -1.12 16.12
N PHE A 151 4.91 -1.09 15.19
CA PHE A 151 4.89 -0.26 13.99
C PHE A 151 4.31 -0.98 12.78
#